data_AF-A0A259BKL4-F1
#
_entry.id   AF-A0A259BKL4-F1
#
_cell.length_a   1.000
_cell.length_b   1.000
_cell.length_c   1.000
_cell.angle_alpha   90.00
_cell.angle_beta   90.00
_cell.angle_gamma   90.00
#
_symmetry.space_group_name_H-M   'P 1'
#
loop_
_entity.id
_entity.type
_entity.pdbx_description
1 polymer ?
#
loop_
_entity_poly.entity_id
_entity_poly.type
_entity_poly.pdbx_seq_one_letter_code
_entity_poly.pdbx_strand_id
1 'polypeptide(L)'
;FLAGAPDWLTAWTGIRIDSKDPIEGGEEAIAWWRSRGQDPREKLAIFSDGLDVEELARIHSRFAGRMRLGFGWGTLLTNDFRGLAAGNALDPISIVCKVVSANGYPAVKLSDNPTKAMGPPDEIERYRRVFNVGVQVPRRTVV
;
A
#
# COMPACT_ATOMS: atom_id res chain seq x y z
N PHE A 1 -7.84 8.75 -4.92
CA PHE A 1 -7.18 8.59 -6.23
C PHE A 1 -8.13 8.05 -7.28
N LEU A 2 -8.59 6.79 -7.19
CA LEU A 2 -9.38 6.11 -8.24
C LEU A 2 -10.64 6.86 -8.70
N ALA A 3 -11.32 7.56 -7.79
CA ALA A 3 -12.50 8.38 -8.11
C ALA A 3 -12.22 9.47 -9.17
N GLY A 4 -11.02 10.06 -9.18
CA GLY A 4 -10.62 11.09 -10.14
C GLY A 4 -9.67 10.59 -11.23
N ALA A 5 -9.47 9.27 -11.33
CA ALA A 5 -8.50 8.68 -12.24
C ALA A 5 -9.00 8.76 -13.71
N PRO A 6 -8.24 9.37 -14.65
CA PRO A 6 -8.62 9.45 -16.05
C PRO A 6 -8.65 8.08 -16.74
N ASP A 7 -9.38 7.97 -17.85
CA ASP A 7 -9.61 6.69 -18.54
C ASP A 7 -8.36 6.06 -19.11
N TRP A 8 -7.36 6.83 -19.53
CA TRP A 8 -6.12 6.27 -20.07
C TRP A 8 -5.34 5.42 -19.04
N LEU A 9 -5.58 5.61 -17.73
CA LEU A 9 -4.99 4.75 -16.69
C LEU A 9 -5.48 3.30 -16.78
N THR A 10 -6.60 3.04 -17.44
CA THR A 10 -7.07 1.68 -17.71
C THR A 10 -6.10 0.91 -18.60
N ALA A 11 -5.28 1.58 -19.40
CA ALA A 11 -4.25 0.95 -20.24
C ALA A 11 -3.06 0.42 -19.43
N TRP A 12 -2.90 0.83 -18.16
CA TRP A 12 -1.85 0.28 -17.31
C TRP A 12 -2.07 -1.20 -17.06
N THR A 13 -0.95 -1.93 -16.95
CA THR A 13 -0.95 -3.36 -16.65
C THR A 13 -1.59 -3.66 -15.29
N GLY A 14 -1.47 -2.75 -14.33
CA GLY A 14 -1.86 -3.03 -12.96
C GLY A 14 -1.64 -1.89 -11.97
N ILE A 15 -1.87 -2.20 -10.70
CA ILE A 15 -1.71 -1.30 -9.56
C ILE A 15 -0.87 -1.99 -8.48
N ARG A 16 -0.13 -1.21 -7.69
CA ARG A 16 0.52 -1.68 -6.47
C ARG A 16 -0.22 -1.16 -5.24
N ILE A 17 -0.58 -2.08 -4.34
CA ILE A 17 -1.23 -1.79 -3.06
C ILE A 17 -0.15 -1.81 -1.98
N ASP A 18 0.17 -0.62 -1.47
CA ASP A 18 1.38 -0.35 -0.67
C ASP A 18 1.09 0.32 0.69
N SER A 19 -0.19 0.57 1.01
CA SER A 19 -0.56 1.08 2.33
C SER A 19 -1.99 0.86 2.78
N LYS A 20 -2.93 0.53 1.88
CA LYS A 20 -4.32 0.18 2.24
C LYS A 20 -4.38 -1.26 2.79
N ASP A 21 -5.49 -1.66 3.42
CA ASP A 21 -5.71 -3.09 3.71
C ASP A 21 -5.71 -3.81 2.35
N PRO A 22 -4.97 -4.92 2.20
CA PRO A 22 -4.81 -5.53 0.89
C PRO A 22 -6.12 -6.10 0.34
N ILE A 23 -7.06 -6.53 1.20
CA ILE A 23 -8.36 -7.00 0.74
C ILE A 23 -9.21 -5.81 0.28
N GLU A 24 -9.34 -4.77 1.09
CA GLU A 24 -10.08 -3.56 0.72
C GLU A 24 -9.51 -2.93 -0.56
N GLY A 25 -8.19 -2.73 -0.64
CA GLY A 25 -7.52 -2.16 -1.80
C GLY A 25 -7.67 -3.02 -3.06
N GLY A 26 -7.64 -4.34 -2.93
CA GLY A 26 -7.87 -5.26 -4.06
C GLY A 26 -9.31 -5.23 -4.57
N GLU A 27 -10.30 -5.15 -3.68
CA GLU A 27 -11.70 -5.01 -4.07
C GLU A 27 -11.98 -3.66 -4.76
N GLU A 28 -11.41 -2.57 -4.25
CA GLU A 28 -11.52 -1.26 -4.88
C GLU A 28 -10.91 -1.25 -6.29
N ALA A 29 -9.75 -1.89 -6.48
CA ALA A 29 -9.12 -2.00 -7.79
C ALA A 29 -9.99 -2.80 -8.77
N ILE A 30 -10.53 -3.95 -8.35
CA ILE A 30 -11.47 -4.76 -9.13
C ILE A 30 -12.71 -3.94 -9.52
N ALA A 31 -13.32 -3.26 -8.55
CA ALA A 31 -14.52 -2.45 -8.79
C ALA A 31 -14.23 -1.33 -9.78
N TRP A 32 -13.09 -0.65 -9.64
CA TRP A 32 -12.67 0.41 -10.54
C TRP A 32 -12.46 -0.08 -11.97
N TRP A 33 -11.72 -1.18 -12.18
CA TRP A 33 -11.54 -1.78 -13.51
C TRP A 33 -12.87 -2.19 -14.15
N ARG A 34 -13.76 -2.85 -13.40
CA ARG A 34 -15.10 -3.22 -13.88
C ARG A 34 -15.93 -2.01 -14.29
N SER A 35 -15.89 -0.94 -13.49
CA SER A 35 -16.63 0.30 -13.79
C SER A 35 -16.17 0.99 -15.08
N ARG A 36 -14.97 0.65 -15.57
CA ARG A 36 -14.38 1.14 -16.83
C ARG A 36 -14.37 0.08 -17.94
N GLY A 37 -15.18 -0.96 -17.81
CA GLY A 37 -15.31 -2.02 -18.82
C GLY A 37 -14.06 -2.89 -19.00
N GLN A 38 -13.13 -2.87 -18.06
CA GLN A 38 -11.93 -3.71 -18.09
C GLN A 38 -12.20 -5.06 -17.42
N ASP A 39 -11.59 -6.13 -17.93
CA ASP A 39 -11.55 -7.43 -17.25
C ASP A 39 -10.44 -7.42 -16.18
N PRO A 40 -10.76 -7.50 -14.88
CA PRO A 40 -9.75 -7.52 -13.82
C PRO A 40 -8.80 -8.72 -13.90
N ARG A 41 -9.22 -9.83 -14.55
CA ARG A 41 -8.38 -11.04 -14.71
C ARG A 41 -7.13 -10.78 -15.53
N GLU A 42 -7.17 -9.79 -16.42
CA GLU A 42 -6.03 -9.37 -17.23
C GLU A 42 -5.10 -8.39 -16.50
N LYS A 43 -5.59 -7.80 -15.40
CA LYS A 43 -4.87 -6.78 -14.63
C LYS A 43 -4.03 -7.40 -13.52
N LEU A 44 -2.92 -6.74 -13.20
CA LEU A 44 -1.99 -7.13 -12.14
C LEU A 44 -2.23 -6.30 -10.87
N ALA A 45 -2.37 -6.96 -9.73
CA ALA A 45 -2.25 -6.32 -8.42
C ALA A 45 -0.97 -6.82 -7.73
N ILE A 46 -0.09 -5.88 -7.37
CA ILE A 46 1.10 -6.16 -6.57
C ILE A 46 0.83 -5.73 -5.13
N PHE A 47 0.92 -6.68 -4.20
CA PHE A 47 0.82 -6.44 -2.76
C PHE A 47 2.23 -6.40 -2.17
N SER A 48 2.56 -5.35 -1.41
CA SER A 48 3.94 -5.17 -0.93
C SER A 48 4.08 -4.58 0.48
N ASP A 49 2.98 -4.31 1.19
CA ASP A 49 3.06 -3.66 2.50
C ASP A 49 3.17 -4.68 3.64
N GLY A 50 4.39 -4.98 4.08
CA GLY A 50 4.64 -5.73 5.33
C GLY A 50 4.01 -7.12 5.36
N LEU A 51 4.32 -7.95 4.37
CA LEU A 51 3.70 -9.27 4.20
C LEU A 51 4.36 -10.35 5.07
N ASP A 52 3.52 -11.23 5.63
CA ASP A 52 3.87 -12.51 6.24
C ASP A 52 3.06 -13.64 5.57
N VAL A 53 3.39 -14.90 5.86
CA VAL A 53 2.79 -16.10 5.26
C VAL A 53 1.27 -16.12 5.36
N GLU A 54 0.71 -15.80 6.54
CA GLU A 54 -0.75 -15.78 6.75
C GLU A 54 -1.44 -14.73 5.87
N GLU A 55 -0.83 -13.55 5.75
CA GLU A 55 -1.38 -12.47 4.94
C GLU A 55 -1.29 -12.77 3.44
N LEU A 56 -0.17 -13.38 3.00
CA LEU A 56 -0.03 -13.90 1.64
C LEU A 56 -1.13 -14.92 1.31
N ALA A 57 -1.37 -15.89 2.20
CA ALA A 57 -2.41 -16.89 2.04
C ALA A 57 -3.82 -16.27 2.02
N ARG A 58 -4.08 -15.27 2.88
CA ARG A 58 -5.34 -14.51 2.93
C ARG A 58 -5.62 -13.79 1.62
N ILE A 59 -4.62 -13.05 1.10
CA ILE A 59 -4.72 -12.31 -0.17
C ILE A 59 -4.91 -13.28 -1.34
N HIS A 60 -4.08 -14.33 -1.41
CA HIS A 60 -4.16 -15.31 -2.48
C HIS A 60 -5.55 -15.97 -2.52
N SER A 61 -6.04 -16.45 -1.37
CA SER A 61 -7.36 -17.09 -1.26
C SER A 61 -8.50 -16.16 -1.71
N ARG A 62 -8.36 -14.85 -1.46
CA ARG A 62 -9.39 -13.88 -1.83
C ARG A 62 -9.41 -13.54 -3.33
N PHE A 63 -8.25 -13.52 -3.99
CA PHE A 63 -8.10 -12.92 -5.31
C PHE A 63 -7.59 -13.84 -6.42
N ALA A 64 -7.16 -15.07 -6.09
CA ALA A 64 -6.80 -16.05 -7.10
C ALA A 64 -7.94 -16.23 -8.12
N GLY A 65 -7.60 -16.13 -9.41
CA GLY A 65 -8.56 -16.20 -10.52
C GLY A 65 -9.44 -14.96 -10.73
N ARG A 66 -9.35 -13.93 -9.86
CA ARG A 66 -10.10 -12.67 -10.01
C ARG A 66 -9.25 -11.54 -10.58
N MET A 67 -7.93 -11.62 -10.39
CA MET A 67 -6.90 -10.78 -11.02
C MET A 67 -5.55 -11.50 -10.96
N ARG A 68 -4.55 -11.02 -11.70
CA ARG A 68 -3.17 -11.52 -11.59
C ARG A 68 -2.54 -10.96 -10.33
N LEU A 69 -1.80 -11.79 -9.61
CA LEU A 69 -1.22 -11.46 -8.31
C LEU A 69 0.30 -11.38 -8.39
N GLY A 70 0.87 -10.36 -7.75
CA GLY A 70 2.28 -10.26 -7.42
C GLY A 70 2.46 -9.94 -5.95
N PHE A 71 3.52 -10.48 -5.34
CA PHE A 71 3.83 -10.28 -3.93
C PHE A 71 5.26 -9.77 -3.77
N GLY A 72 5.41 -8.58 -3.20
CA GLY A 72 6.69 -8.04 -2.78
C GLY A 72 6.95 -8.42 -1.33
N TRP A 73 7.55 -9.58 -1.09
CA TRP A 73 7.87 -10.05 0.26
C TRP A 73 9.27 -9.58 0.68
N GLY A 74 9.31 -8.59 1.57
CA GLY A 74 10.53 -7.89 2.00
C GLY A 74 11.08 -8.38 3.32
N THR A 75 10.89 -7.60 4.40
CA THR A 75 11.55 -7.81 5.70
C THR A 75 11.42 -9.24 6.21
N LEU A 76 10.20 -9.79 6.25
CA LEU A 76 9.98 -11.14 6.80
C LEU A 76 10.45 -12.27 5.89
N LEU A 77 10.86 -11.99 4.66
CA LEU A 77 11.55 -12.96 3.81
C LEU A 77 13.05 -12.97 4.08
N THR A 78 13.66 -11.80 4.32
CA THR A 78 15.12 -11.63 4.30
C THR A 78 15.74 -11.31 5.65
N ASN A 79 14.94 -10.97 6.65
CA ASN A 79 15.37 -10.57 7.99
C ASN A 79 14.32 -11.01 9.03
N ASP A 80 13.99 -12.30 9.05
CA ASP A 80 13.11 -12.89 10.05
C ASP A 80 13.91 -13.78 11.01
N PHE A 81 14.28 -13.22 12.17
CA PHE A 81 14.97 -13.94 13.25
C PHE A 81 14.07 -14.12 14.49
N ARG A 82 12.74 -14.06 14.30
CA ARG A 82 11.78 -14.22 15.39
C ARG A 82 12.05 -15.52 16.16
N GLY A 83 12.09 -15.44 17.49
CA GLY A 83 12.33 -16.58 18.37
C GLY A 83 13.78 -17.07 18.47
N LEU A 84 14.74 -16.46 17.76
CA LEU A 84 16.15 -16.88 17.80
C LEU A 84 16.99 -16.19 18.89
N ALA A 85 16.48 -15.13 19.52
CA ALA A 85 17.14 -14.43 20.62
C ALA A 85 16.12 -13.99 21.69
N ALA A 86 16.58 -13.91 22.95
CA ALA A 86 15.76 -13.43 24.05
C ALA A 86 15.42 -11.94 23.87
N GLY A 87 14.20 -11.56 24.28
CA GLY A 87 13.79 -10.16 24.33
C GLY A 87 13.81 -9.44 22.98
N ASN A 88 13.53 -10.13 21.88
CA ASN A 88 13.43 -9.54 20.54
C ASN A 88 14.72 -8.83 20.07
N ALA A 89 15.88 -9.26 20.58
CA ALA A 89 17.16 -8.59 20.31
C ALA A 89 17.59 -8.61 18.82
N LEU A 90 16.98 -9.47 18.01
CA LEU A 90 17.21 -9.58 16.56
C LEU A 90 16.00 -9.12 15.73
N ASP A 91 15.02 -8.42 16.34
CA ASP A 91 13.92 -7.85 15.57
C ASP A 91 14.46 -6.83 14.55
N PRO A 92 13.90 -6.76 13.33
CA PRO A 92 14.30 -5.79 12.33
C PRO A 92 14.16 -4.35 12.81
N ILE A 93 15.20 -3.56 12.59
CA ILE A 93 15.14 -2.12 12.85
C ILE A 93 14.36 -1.41 11.75
N SER A 94 13.47 -0.50 12.14
CA SER A 94 12.71 0.33 11.19
C SER A 94 13.54 1.54 10.76
N ILE A 95 14.11 1.49 9.56
CA ILE A 95 14.88 2.58 8.97
C ILE A 95 14.30 2.96 7.60
N VAL A 96 14.23 4.25 7.33
CA VAL A 96 13.76 4.78 6.03
C VAL A 96 14.67 5.89 5.52
N CYS A 97 14.82 5.94 4.19
CA CYS A 97 15.33 7.11 3.48
C CYS A 97 14.20 7.64 2.59
N LYS A 98 13.89 8.93 2.69
CA LYS A 98 12.74 9.56 2.01
C LYS A 98 13.14 10.90 1.42
N VAL A 99 12.48 11.27 0.32
CA VAL A 99 12.53 12.63 -0.22
C VAL A 99 11.82 13.56 0.76
N VAL A 100 12.51 14.61 1.20
CA VAL A 100 11.97 15.63 2.12
C VAL A 100 11.61 16.93 1.42
N SER A 101 12.20 17.20 0.25
CA SER A 101 11.94 18.41 -0.53
C SER A 101 12.26 18.22 -2.00
N ALA A 102 11.61 19.00 -2.87
CA ALA A 102 11.93 19.12 -4.28
C ALA A 102 11.85 20.60 -4.70
N ASN A 103 12.91 21.11 -5.34
CA ASN A 103 12.98 22.51 -5.79
C ASN A 103 12.65 23.55 -4.70
N GLY A 104 13.11 23.33 -3.47
CA GLY A 104 12.85 24.21 -2.33
C GLY A 104 11.47 24.04 -1.67
N TYR A 105 10.59 23.19 -2.21
CA TYR A 105 9.27 22.92 -1.62
C TYR A 105 9.27 21.62 -0.82
N PRO A 106 8.57 21.55 0.33
CA PRO A 106 8.44 20.32 1.10
C PRO A 106 7.75 19.19 0.32
N ALA A 107 8.24 17.96 0.47
CA ALA A 107 7.59 16.78 -0.05
C ALA A 107 6.64 16.16 1.00
N VAL A 108 5.52 15.60 0.55
CA VAL A 108 4.52 14.98 1.41
C VAL A 108 4.14 13.60 0.89
N LYS A 109 4.01 12.64 1.82
CA LYS A 109 3.35 11.34 1.58
C LYS A 109 2.19 11.22 2.57
N LEU A 110 0.95 11.12 2.10
CA LEU A 110 -0.21 10.97 2.99
C LEU A 110 -0.44 9.52 3.46
N SER A 111 -0.31 8.54 2.56
CA SER A 111 -0.62 7.12 2.80
C SER A 111 -2.12 6.85 3.09
N ASP A 112 -2.58 5.63 2.77
CA ASP A 112 -3.91 5.14 3.21
C ASP A 112 -3.93 4.77 4.70
N ASN A 113 -2.76 4.66 5.34
CA ASN A 113 -2.63 4.52 6.78
C ASN A 113 -2.16 5.85 7.38
N PRO A 114 -2.97 6.55 8.20
CA PRO A 114 -2.66 7.89 8.66
C PRO A 114 -1.40 7.96 9.53
N THR A 115 -0.99 6.84 10.16
CA THR A 115 0.24 6.75 10.96
C THR A 115 1.51 6.74 10.11
N LYS A 116 1.39 6.53 8.80
CA LYS A 116 2.49 6.53 7.82
C LYS A 116 2.58 7.84 7.03
N ALA A 117 1.83 8.87 7.42
CA ALA A 117 1.94 10.20 6.82
C ALA A 117 3.31 10.83 7.13
N MET A 118 3.92 11.47 6.13
CA MET A 118 5.24 12.09 6.24
C MET A 118 5.26 13.45 5.55
N GLY A 119 5.94 14.42 6.18
CA GLY A 119 6.05 15.81 5.72
C GLY A 119 5.73 16.79 6.85
N PRO A 120 5.86 18.11 6.61
CA PRO A 120 5.44 19.12 7.56
C PRO A 120 3.94 19.01 7.90
N PRO A 121 3.51 19.19 9.18
CA PRO A 121 2.12 18.99 9.58
C PRO A 121 1.11 19.87 8.84
N ASP A 122 1.46 21.12 8.58
CA ASP A 122 0.67 22.10 7.83
C ASP A 122 0.51 21.68 6.36
N GLU A 123 1.57 21.16 5.75
CA GLU A 123 1.55 20.63 4.38
C GLU A 123 0.75 19.32 4.27
N ILE A 124 0.88 18.41 5.23
CA ILE A 124 0.03 17.21 5.32
C ILE A 124 -1.44 17.61 5.37
N GLU A 125 -1.78 18.56 6.23
CA GLU A 125 -3.15 19.01 6.40
C GLU A 125 -3.67 19.78 5.18
N ARG A 126 -2.80 20.55 4.50
CA ARG A 126 -3.11 21.15 3.19
C ARG A 126 -3.48 20.08 2.16
N TYR A 127 -2.66 19.04 2.00
CA TYR A 127 -2.92 18.00 1.00
C TYR A 127 -4.13 17.12 1.35
N ARG A 128 -4.43 16.90 2.64
CA ARG A 128 -5.68 16.25 3.06
C ARG A 128 -6.91 17.01 2.57
N ARG A 129 -6.92 18.35 2.71
CA ARG A 129 -7.99 19.20 2.18
C ARG A 129 -8.06 19.17 0.65
N VAL A 130 -6.92 19.32 -0.03
CA VAL A 130 -6.86 19.33 -1.50
C VAL A 130 -7.41 18.04 -2.11
N PHE A 131 -7.11 16.89 -1.52
CA PHE A 131 -7.57 15.59 -2.01
C PHE A 131 -8.84 15.07 -1.34
N ASN A 132 -9.48 15.90 -0.50
CA ASN A 132 -10.68 15.55 0.26
C ASN A 132 -10.55 14.19 0.97
N VAL A 133 -9.43 14.00 1.67
CA VAL A 133 -9.14 12.76 2.38
C VAL A 133 -10.11 12.63 3.55
N GLY A 134 -10.95 11.60 3.51
CA GLY A 134 -11.91 11.30 4.57
C GLY A 134 -11.24 10.77 5.84
N VAL A 135 -12.07 10.38 6.82
CA VAL A 135 -11.57 9.76 8.06
C VAL A 135 -10.86 8.45 7.72
N GLN A 136 -9.60 8.34 8.15
CA GLN A 136 -8.80 7.13 7.98
C GLN A 136 -8.63 6.42 9.32
N VAL A 137 -8.77 5.09 9.32
CA VAL A 137 -8.56 4.28 10.53
C VAL A 137 -7.07 3.90 10.62
N PRO A 138 -6.38 4.24 11.73
CA PRO A 138 -5.01 3.79 11.96
C PRO A 138 -4.88 2.27 11.92
N ARG A 139 -3.84 1.76 11.27
CA ARG A 139 -3.51 0.33 11.28
C ARG A 139 -2.09 0.11 11.79
N ARG A 140 -1.90 -1.01 12.49
CA ARG A 140 -0.57 -1.42 12.94
C ARG A 140 0.28 -1.76 11.72
N THR A 141 1.51 -1.26 11.70
CA THR A 141 2.47 -1.63 10.66
C THR A 141 3.17 -2.90 11.10
N VAL A 142 3.24 -3.88 10.20
CA VAL A 142 4.12 -5.03 10.35
C VAL A 142 5.52 -4.54 10.00
N VAL A 143 6.45 -4.66 10.94
CA VAL A 143 7.87 -4.34 10.75
C VAL A 143 8.62 -5.65 10.61
#